data_AF-A0A952D7P7-F1
#
_entry.id   AF-A0A952D7P7-F1
#
_cell.length_a   1.000
_cell.length_b   1.000
_cell.length_c   1.000
_cell.angle_alpha   90.00
_cell.angle_beta   90.00
_cell.angle_gamma   90.00
#
_symmetry.space_group_name_H-M   'P 1'
#
loop_
_entity.id
_entity.type
_entity.pdbx_description
1 polymer ?
#
loop_
_entity_poly.entity_id
_entity_poly.type
_entity_poly.pdbx_seq_one_letter_code
_entity_poly.pdbx_strand_id
1 'polypeptide(L)'
;SPSSVMLVMHEIVAGESPICLAEVIRRLREAARGGKAGSRIAPLLASYASRLQVPGHAYESEWFVPSGERAKPRDRSHLDASFKKPDLIHDLEIMAAMGRIVEAEVVVPRDRLAKEALRLLGIGRVSQQASQRLDLLVDEAIAKGWIEETSAGLMLPKNP
;
A
#
# COMPACT_ATOMS: atom_id res chain seq x y z
N SER A 1 -23.02 4.23 -16.14
CA SER A 1 -24.11 4.11 -15.13
C SER A 1 -23.48 3.81 -13.77
N PRO A 2 -24.22 3.84 -12.64
CA PRO A 2 -23.70 3.42 -11.32
C PRO A 2 -23.03 2.03 -11.35
N SER A 3 -23.63 1.06 -12.06
CA SER A 3 -23.06 -0.28 -12.22
C SER A 3 -21.71 -0.28 -12.95
N SER A 4 -21.53 0.57 -13.97
CA SER A 4 -20.24 0.72 -14.65
C SER A 4 -19.16 1.26 -13.72
N VAL A 5 -19.49 2.19 -12.83
CA VAL A 5 -18.53 2.77 -11.88
C VAL A 5 -18.09 1.71 -10.86
N MET A 6 -19.03 0.95 -10.30
CA MET A 6 -18.70 -0.11 -9.34
C MET A 6 -17.85 -1.22 -9.95
N LEU A 7 -18.07 -1.57 -11.23
CA LEU A 7 -17.25 -2.54 -11.94
C LEU A 7 -15.79 -2.06 -12.07
N VAL A 8 -15.58 -0.81 -12.48
CA VAL A 8 -14.23 -0.25 -12.58
C VAL A 8 -13.58 -0.13 -11.21
N MET A 9 -14.32 0.25 -10.16
CA MET A 9 -13.81 0.23 -8.77
C MET A 9 -13.36 -1.16 -8.35
N HIS A 10 -14.15 -2.19 -8.67
CA HIS A 10 -13.79 -3.57 -8.37
C HIS A 10 -12.48 -3.97 -9.05
N GLU A 11 -12.32 -3.68 -10.34
CA GLU A 11 -11.08 -3.97 -11.09
C GLU A 11 -9.86 -3.26 -10.50
N ILE A 12 -10.00 -1.98 -10.14
CA ILE A 12 -8.95 -1.21 -9.48
C ILE A 12 -8.58 -1.89 -8.15
N VAL A 13 -9.54 -2.17 -7.29
CA VAL A 13 -9.27 -2.75 -5.96
C VAL A 13 -8.63 -4.14 -6.09
N ALA A 14 -9.16 -5.00 -6.95
CA ALA A 14 -8.64 -6.35 -7.15
C ALA A 14 -7.20 -6.35 -7.70
N GLY A 15 -6.82 -5.36 -8.52
CA GLY A 15 -5.47 -5.25 -9.08
C GLY A 15 -4.49 -4.44 -8.22
N GLU A 16 -4.98 -3.52 -7.40
CA GLU A 16 -4.16 -2.50 -6.75
C GLU A 16 -4.20 -2.52 -5.21
N SER A 17 -4.97 -3.39 -4.57
CA SER A 17 -4.96 -3.48 -3.11
C SER A 17 -3.58 -3.89 -2.55
N PRO A 18 -3.10 -3.30 -1.44
CA PRO A 18 -3.73 -2.23 -0.65
C PRO A 18 -3.83 -0.88 -1.38
N ILE A 19 -5.01 -0.26 -1.35
CA ILE A 19 -5.26 1.04 -2.00
C ILE A 19 -6.27 1.89 -1.22
N CYS A 20 -5.96 3.17 -1.00
CA CYS A 20 -6.88 4.08 -0.32
C CYS A 20 -7.97 4.58 -1.26
N LEU A 21 -9.12 4.98 -0.70
CA LEU A 21 -10.24 5.51 -1.46
C LEU A 21 -9.83 6.71 -2.35
N ALA A 22 -8.94 7.56 -1.86
CA ALA A 22 -8.45 8.71 -2.62
C ALA A 22 -7.79 8.29 -3.95
N GLU A 23 -7.02 7.20 -3.94
CA GLU A 23 -6.40 6.66 -5.14
C GLU A 23 -7.43 5.98 -6.05
N VAL A 24 -8.38 5.24 -5.50
CA VAL A 24 -9.49 4.65 -6.30
C VAL A 24 -10.27 5.74 -7.03
N ILE A 25 -10.62 6.83 -6.35
CA ILE A 25 -11.30 7.99 -6.95
C ILE A 25 -10.45 8.63 -8.05
N ARG A 26 -9.13 8.69 -7.87
CA ARG A 26 -8.22 9.22 -8.88
C ARG A 26 -8.15 8.33 -10.11
N ARG A 27 -8.00 7.02 -9.95
CA ARG A 27 -8.03 6.03 -11.06
C ARG A 27 -9.34 6.10 -11.86
N LEU A 28 -10.47 6.23 -11.15
CA LEU A 28 -11.78 6.41 -11.79
C LEU A 28 -11.83 7.67 -12.66
N ARG A 29 -11.23 8.78 -12.22
CA ARG A 29 -11.16 10.03 -12.99
C ARG A 29 -10.31 9.89 -14.24
N GLU A 30 -9.19 9.17 -14.15
CA GLU A 30 -8.31 8.88 -15.29
C GLU A 30 -9.03 8.01 -16.32
N ALA A 31 -9.69 6.94 -15.87
CA ALA A 31 -10.49 6.05 -16.72
C ALA A 31 -11.65 6.79 -17.42
N ALA A 32 -12.23 7.81 -16.78
CA ALA A 32 -13.32 8.61 -17.33
C ALA A 32 -12.88 9.69 -18.36
N ARG A 33 -11.60 9.71 -18.80
CA ARG A 33 -11.05 10.66 -19.80
C ARG A 33 -11.39 12.14 -19.51
N GLY A 34 -11.09 12.62 -18.30
CA GLY A 34 -11.07 14.06 -18.02
C GLY A 34 -12.39 14.68 -17.56
N GLY A 35 -13.41 13.87 -17.23
CA GLY A 35 -14.58 14.39 -16.52
C GLY A 35 -14.18 14.93 -15.14
N LYS A 36 -14.39 16.24 -14.89
CA LYS A 36 -14.33 16.80 -13.53
C LYS A 36 -15.42 16.13 -12.69
N ALA A 37 -15.04 15.04 -12.03
CA ALA A 37 -15.71 14.52 -10.86
C ALA A 37 -15.58 15.58 -9.75
N GLY A 38 -16.41 16.62 -9.83
CA GLY A 38 -16.43 17.72 -8.88
C GLY A 38 -16.66 17.22 -7.46
N SER A 39 -16.41 18.06 -6.46
CA SER A 39 -16.58 17.76 -5.03
C SER A 39 -17.89 17.03 -4.69
N ARG A 40 -18.95 17.26 -5.47
CA ARG A 40 -20.27 16.61 -5.37
C ARG A 40 -20.29 15.10 -5.59
N ILE A 41 -19.33 14.52 -6.33
CA ILE A 41 -19.33 13.07 -6.62
C ILE A 41 -18.48 12.28 -5.61
N ALA A 42 -17.60 12.94 -4.85
CA ALA A 42 -16.77 12.25 -3.86
C ALA A 42 -17.62 11.53 -2.78
N PRO A 43 -18.69 12.14 -2.22
CA PRO A 43 -19.59 11.44 -1.31
C PRO A 43 -20.30 10.24 -1.96
N LEU A 44 -20.65 10.34 -3.24
CA LEU A 44 -21.27 9.24 -3.97
C LEU A 44 -20.29 8.08 -4.14
N LEU A 45 -19.04 8.35 -4.52
CA LEU A 45 -18.00 7.32 -4.67
C LEU A 45 -17.64 6.67 -3.33
N ALA A 46 -17.58 7.45 -2.25
CA ALA A 46 -17.42 6.90 -0.90
C ALA A 46 -18.58 5.97 -0.52
N SER A 47 -19.82 6.34 -0.87
CA SER A 47 -20.99 5.47 -0.66
C SER A 47 -20.93 4.18 -1.50
N TYR A 48 -20.24 4.18 -2.64
CA TYR A 48 -20.03 2.97 -3.41
C TYR A 48 -18.94 2.12 -2.79
N ALA A 49 -17.85 2.73 -2.30
CA ALA A 49 -16.78 2.02 -1.64
C ALA A 49 -17.27 1.23 -0.41
N SER A 50 -18.12 1.82 0.42
CA SER A 50 -18.67 1.14 1.61
C SER A 50 -19.60 -0.04 1.30
N ARG A 51 -20.12 -0.13 0.07
CA ARG A 51 -20.99 -1.23 -0.40
C ARG A 51 -20.29 -2.17 -1.37
N LEU A 52 -19.09 -1.83 -1.82
CA LEU A 52 -18.34 -2.60 -2.80
C LEU A 52 -17.85 -3.88 -2.11
N GLN A 53 -18.17 -5.02 -2.71
CA GLN A 53 -17.66 -6.32 -2.29
C GLN A 53 -16.64 -6.77 -3.33
N VAL A 54 -15.38 -6.91 -2.92
CA VAL A 54 -14.31 -7.44 -3.76
C VAL A 54 -13.79 -8.70 -3.07
N PRO A 55 -13.93 -9.90 -3.68
CA PRO A 55 -13.48 -11.14 -3.07
C PRO A 55 -12.02 -11.05 -2.60
N GLY A 56 -11.75 -11.53 -1.39
CA GLY A 56 -10.41 -11.49 -0.80
C GLY A 56 -9.96 -10.13 -0.27
N HIS A 57 -10.84 -9.12 -0.22
CA HIS A 57 -10.50 -7.77 0.24
C HIS A 57 -11.52 -7.24 1.25
N ALA A 58 -11.05 -6.41 2.19
CA ALA A 58 -11.88 -5.69 3.15
C ALA A 58 -11.76 -4.18 2.91
N TYR A 59 -12.86 -3.45 3.20
CA TYR A 59 -12.86 -1.98 3.20
C TYR A 59 -12.86 -1.46 4.63
N GLU A 60 -11.75 -0.87 5.06
CA GLU A 60 -11.49 -0.45 6.44
C GLU A 60 -10.78 0.89 6.46
N SER A 61 -11.29 1.84 7.26
CA SER A 61 -10.64 3.15 7.48
C SER A 61 -10.22 3.88 6.18
N GLU A 62 -11.07 3.85 5.16
CA GLU A 62 -10.82 4.44 3.82
C GLU A 62 -9.76 3.70 2.97
N TRP A 63 -9.48 2.45 3.29
CA TRP A 63 -8.59 1.56 2.54
C TRP A 63 -9.29 0.30 2.10
N PHE A 64 -8.98 -0.14 0.89
CA PHE A 64 -9.21 -1.52 0.48
C PHE A 64 -7.93 -2.31 0.74
N VAL A 65 -8.00 -3.29 1.65
CA VAL A 65 -6.87 -4.12 2.06
C VAL A 65 -7.12 -5.59 1.72
N PRO A 66 -6.09 -6.39 1.41
CA PRO A 66 -6.25 -7.83 1.27
C PRO A 66 -6.66 -8.44 2.62
N SER A 67 -7.63 -9.35 2.59
CA SER A 67 -8.06 -10.13 3.77
C SER A 67 -7.12 -11.28 4.14
N GLY A 68 -6.10 -11.54 3.30
CA GLY A 68 -5.03 -12.49 3.57
C GLY A 68 -3.80 -11.83 4.21
N GLU A 69 -2.85 -12.63 4.68
CA GLU A 69 -1.79 -12.16 5.58
C GLU A 69 -0.76 -11.23 4.93
N ARG A 70 -0.49 -11.34 3.62
CA ARG A 70 0.58 -10.55 2.99
C ARG A 70 0.09 -9.78 1.77
N ALA A 71 0.23 -8.46 1.84
CA ALA A 71 0.09 -7.58 0.68
C ALA A 71 1.21 -7.87 -0.34
N LYS A 72 0.97 -7.57 -1.62
CA LYS A 72 2.01 -7.62 -2.65
C LYS A 72 2.60 -6.22 -2.85
N PRO A 73 3.92 -6.02 -2.67
CA PRO A 73 4.56 -4.73 -2.94
C PRO A 73 4.39 -4.30 -4.41
N ARG A 74 3.90 -3.08 -4.64
CA ARG A 74 3.73 -2.52 -5.99
C ARG A 74 4.82 -1.49 -6.30
N ASP A 75 5.46 -1.66 -7.46
CA ASP A 75 6.40 -0.66 -7.97
C ASP A 75 5.64 0.51 -8.62
N ARG A 76 5.85 1.72 -8.08
CA ARG A 76 5.26 2.98 -8.57
C ARG A 76 6.27 3.86 -9.30
N SER A 77 7.46 3.36 -9.63
CA SER A 77 8.55 4.12 -10.27
C SER A 77 8.10 4.82 -11.56
N HIS A 78 7.22 4.17 -12.32
CA HIS A 78 6.63 4.63 -13.59
C HIS A 78 5.51 5.67 -13.43
N LEU A 79 5.01 5.91 -12.22
CA LEU A 79 3.94 6.88 -11.97
C LEU A 79 4.48 8.30 -11.75
N ASP A 80 3.62 9.29 -11.96
CA ASP A 80 3.92 10.69 -11.67
C ASP A 80 4.20 10.92 -10.18
N ALA A 81 4.94 12.00 -9.87
CA ALA A 81 5.31 12.35 -8.50
C ALA A 81 4.11 12.51 -7.55
N SER A 82 2.94 12.87 -8.07
CA SER A 82 1.70 12.97 -7.29
C SER A 82 1.19 11.63 -6.74
N PHE A 83 1.57 10.50 -7.36
CA PHE A 83 1.30 9.12 -6.90
C PHE A 83 2.36 8.57 -5.95
N LYS A 84 3.52 9.24 -5.85
CA LYS A 84 4.68 8.75 -5.12
C LYS A 84 4.80 9.40 -3.74
N LYS A 85 3.70 9.41 -2.98
CA LYS A 85 3.66 9.93 -1.60
C LYS A 85 3.58 8.77 -0.61
N PRO A 86 4.40 8.76 0.46
CA PRO A 86 4.33 7.72 1.51
C PRO A 86 2.93 7.54 2.10
N ASP A 87 2.16 8.62 2.26
CA ASP A 87 0.81 8.58 2.84
C ASP A 87 -0.23 7.88 1.94
N LEU A 88 0.12 7.61 0.67
CA LEU A 88 -0.72 6.88 -0.28
C LEU A 88 -0.40 5.38 -0.33
N ILE A 89 0.52 4.92 0.53
CA ILE A 89 0.91 3.51 0.63
C ILE A 89 0.42 2.99 1.97
N HIS A 90 -0.21 1.81 1.97
CA HIS A 90 -0.66 1.17 3.20
C HIS A 90 0.52 0.52 3.95
N ASP A 91 0.42 0.46 5.27
CA ASP A 91 1.44 -0.13 6.15
C ASP A 91 1.76 -1.59 5.80
N LEU A 92 0.73 -2.41 5.54
CA LEU A 92 0.88 -3.79 5.06
C LEU A 92 1.75 -3.90 3.80
N GLU A 93 1.65 -2.94 2.87
CA GLU A 93 2.43 -2.97 1.64
C GLU A 93 3.91 -2.62 1.89
N ILE A 94 4.16 -1.69 2.82
CA ILE A 94 5.51 -1.34 3.26
C ILE A 94 6.16 -2.53 3.98
N MET A 95 5.46 -3.14 4.94
CA MET A 95 5.98 -4.32 5.66
C MET A 95 6.20 -5.51 4.71
N ALA A 96 5.34 -5.71 3.72
CA ALA A 96 5.57 -6.72 2.70
C ALA A 96 6.80 -6.41 1.83
N ALA A 97 7.09 -5.14 1.54
CA ALA A 97 8.30 -4.73 0.84
C ALA A 97 9.55 -5.00 1.68
N MET A 98 9.48 -4.74 2.98
CA MET A 98 10.54 -5.06 3.93
C MET A 98 10.83 -6.57 3.96
N GLY A 99 9.78 -7.40 4.09
CA GLY A 99 9.93 -8.86 4.06
C GLY A 99 10.59 -9.36 2.77
N ARG A 100 10.25 -8.76 1.62
CA ARG A 100 10.87 -9.11 0.33
C ARG A 100 12.36 -8.75 0.24
N ILE A 101 12.78 -7.66 0.88
CA ILE A 101 14.20 -7.26 0.93
C ILE A 101 14.98 -8.22 1.82
N VAL A 102 14.42 -8.53 2.99
CA VAL A 102 14.99 -9.47 3.94
C VAL A 102 15.00 -10.92 3.40
N GLU A 103 14.10 -11.27 2.49
CA GLU A 103 14.15 -12.54 1.75
C GLU A 103 15.27 -12.57 0.71
N ALA A 104 15.56 -11.43 0.07
CA ALA A 104 16.60 -11.30 -0.94
C ALA A 104 18.02 -11.16 -0.34
N GLU A 105 18.11 -10.67 0.89
CA GLU A 105 19.37 -10.37 1.57
C GLU A 105 19.48 -11.18 2.87
N VAL A 106 20.63 -11.81 3.12
CA VAL A 106 20.81 -12.68 4.30
C VAL A 106 20.70 -11.89 5.61
N VAL A 107 21.16 -10.63 5.63
CA VAL A 107 21.12 -9.72 6.79
C VAL A 107 21.02 -8.29 6.31
N VAL A 108 20.07 -7.51 6.85
CA VAL A 108 19.84 -6.11 6.48
C VAL A 108 19.98 -5.20 7.72
N PRO A 109 20.80 -4.14 7.66
CA PRO A 109 20.82 -3.12 8.70
C PRO A 109 19.45 -2.43 8.85
N ARG A 110 19.02 -2.20 10.09
CA ARG A 110 17.70 -1.62 10.41
C ARG A 110 17.45 -0.27 9.73
N ASP A 111 18.45 0.60 9.73
CA ASP A 111 18.39 1.94 9.13
C ASP A 111 18.34 1.94 7.59
N ARG A 112 18.73 0.82 6.97
CA ARG A 112 18.69 0.60 5.52
C ARG A 112 17.34 0.03 5.07
N LEU A 113 16.77 -0.91 5.81
CA LEU A 113 15.56 -1.64 5.42
C LEU A 113 14.39 -0.71 5.04
N ALA A 114 14.10 0.27 5.89
CA ALA A 114 13.02 1.23 5.66
C ALA A 114 13.16 2.02 4.35
N LYS A 115 14.38 2.52 4.07
CA LYS A 115 14.67 3.30 2.86
C LYS A 115 14.58 2.44 1.61
N GLU A 116 15.05 1.20 1.69
CA GLU A 116 14.99 0.27 0.57
C GLU A 116 13.59 -0.22 0.28
N ALA A 117 12.76 -0.43 1.30
CA ALA A 117 11.36 -0.77 1.14
C ALA A 117 10.63 0.32 0.35
N LEU A 118 10.85 1.59 0.70
CA LEU A 118 10.30 2.72 -0.06
C LEU A 118 10.85 2.80 -1.49
N ARG A 119 12.15 2.57 -1.69
CA ARG A 119 12.75 2.54 -3.03
C ARG A 119 12.14 1.44 -3.90
N LEU A 120 11.90 0.26 -3.34
CA LEU A 120 11.24 -0.88 -4.01
C LEU A 120 9.80 -0.53 -4.41
N LEU A 121 9.12 0.29 -3.62
CA LEU A 121 7.78 0.81 -3.92
C LEU A 121 7.79 2.02 -4.88
N GLY A 122 8.95 2.43 -5.37
CA GLY A 122 9.11 3.56 -6.30
C GLY A 122 9.10 4.94 -5.61
N ILE A 123 9.31 5.02 -4.30
CA ILE A 123 9.29 6.26 -3.51
C ILE A 123 10.72 6.75 -3.26
N GLY A 124 11.06 7.92 -3.83
CA GLY A 124 12.42 8.44 -3.81
C GLY A 124 12.76 9.41 -2.68
N ARG A 125 11.78 10.11 -2.09
CA ARG A 125 12.01 11.07 -1.00
C ARG A 125 11.18 10.70 0.23
N VAL A 126 11.84 10.69 1.37
CA VAL A 126 11.25 10.36 2.68
C VAL A 126 11.28 11.63 3.52
N SER A 127 10.12 12.09 3.98
CA SER A 127 10.05 13.16 4.98
C SER A 127 10.47 12.62 6.36
N GLN A 128 10.80 13.50 7.30
CA GLN A 128 11.11 13.06 8.68
C GLN A 128 9.94 12.31 9.31
N GLN A 129 8.71 12.77 9.07
CA GLN A 129 7.48 12.10 9.51
C GLN A 129 7.34 10.69 8.91
N ALA A 130 7.63 10.54 7.61
CA ALA A 130 7.62 9.23 6.98
C ALA A 130 8.70 8.32 7.59
N SER A 131 9.87 8.84 7.96
CA SER A 131 10.91 8.06 8.63
C SER A 131 10.44 7.48 9.98
N GLN A 132 9.81 8.30 10.82
CA GLN A 132 9.27 7.84 12.12
C GLN A 132 8.21 6.76 11.95
N ARG A 133 7.33 6.92 10.95
CA ARG A 133 6.37 5.88 10.58
C ARG A 133 7.05 4.59 10.17
N LEU A 134 8.11 4.65 9.35
CA LEU A 134 8.81 3.45 8.91
C LEU A 134 9.48 2.69 10.05
N ASP A 135 10.05 3.39 11.03
CA ASP A 135 10.68 2.75 12.20
C ASP A 135 9.64 1.93 13.00
N LEU A 136 8.44 2.48 13.20
CA LEU A 136 7.32 1.76 13.83
C LEU A 136 6.88 0.53 13.02
N LEU A 137 6.94 0.61 11.70
CA LEU A 137 6.58 -0.52 10.83
C LEU A 137 7.61 -1.64 10.84
N VAL A 138 8.89 -1.34 11.10
CA VAL A 138 9.89 -2.39 11.34
C VAL A 138 9.53 -3.15 12.62
N ASP A 139 9.19 -2.43 13.70
CA ASP A 139 8.79 -3.06 14.96
C ASP A 139 7.51 -3.88 14.81
N GLU A 140 6.53 -3.38 14.05
CA GLU A 140 5.31 -4.12 13.76
C GLU A 140 5.60 -5.38 12.91
N ALA A 141 6.47 -5.30 11.91
CA ALA A 141 6.88 -6.45 11.11
C ALA A 141 7.59 -7.52 11.96
N ILE A 142 8.40 -7.11 12.94
CA ILE A 142 9.03 -8.01 13.92
C ILE A 142 7.95 -8.65 14.81
N ALA A 143 7.02 -7.84 15.36
CA ALA A 143 5.96 -8.33 16.22
C ALA A 143 5.01 -9.32 15.52
N LYS A 144 4.80 -9.15 14.20
CA LYS A 144 4.03 -10.07 13.35
C LYS A 144 4.82 -11.32 12.94
N GLY A 145 6.11 -11.42 13.29
CA GLY A 145 6.97 -12.53 12.89
C GLY A 145 7.26 -12.56 11.39
N TRP A 146 7.21 -11.41 10.70
CA TRP A 146 7.57 -11.33 9.27
C TRP A 146 9.08 -11.17 9.08
N ILE A 147 9.74 -10.59 10.08
CA ILE A 147 11.16 -10.29 10.14
C ILE A 147 11.64 -10.62 11.56
N GLU A 148 12.88 -11.07 11.70
CA GLU A 148 13.54 -11.30 12.98
C GLU A 148 14.69 -10.31 13.15
N GLU A 149 14.83 -9.71 14.33
CA GLU A 149 15.98 -8.88 14.69
C GLU A 149 17.02 -9.69 15.47
N THR A 150 18.25 -9.71 14.97
CA THR A 150 19.37 -10.44 15.56
C THR A 150 20.55 -9.50 15.84
N SER A 151 21.58 -10.01 16.50
CA SER A 151 22.83 -9.25 16.70
C SER A 151 23.55 -8.89 15.39
N ALA A 152 23.27 -9.60 14.29
CA ALA A 152 23.84 -9.30 12.97
C ALA A 152 23.01 -8.25 12.19
N GLY A 153 21.71 -8.13 12.49
CA GLY A 153 20.76 -7.28 11.77
C GLY A 153 19.41 -7.97 11.59
N LEU A 154 18.60 -7.43 10.67
CA LEU A 154 17.27 -7.94 10.34
C LEU A 154 17.36 -9.07 9.31
N MET A 155 16.67 -10.18 9.56
CA MET A 155 16.68 -11.36 8.69
C MET A 155 15.33 -12.08 8.65
N LEU A 156 15.17 -13.07 7.76
CA LEU A 156 13.95 -13.88 7.73
C LEU A 156 13.86 -14.73 9.02
N PRO A 157 12.67 -14.86 9.62
CA PRO A 157 12.47 -15.73 10.76
C PRO A 157 12.84 -17.18 10.42
N LYS A 158 13.58 -17.84 11.31
CA LYS A 158 14.04 -19.22 11.07
C LYS A 158 12.94 -20.29 11.15
N ASN A 159 11.77 -19.97 11.71
CA ASN A 159 10.59 -20.85 11.75
C ASN A 159 9.30 -20.01 11.63
N PRO A 160 8.39 -20.30 10.67
CA PRO A 160 7.07 -19.69 10.59
C PRO A 160 6.08 -20.23 11.64
#